data_AF-A0A658NKV0-F1
#
_entry.id   AF-A0A658NKV0-F1
#
_cell.length_a   1.000
_cell.length_b   1.000
_cell.length_c   1.000
_cell.angle_alpha   90.00
_cell.angle_beta   90.00
_cell.angle_gamma   90.00
#
_symmetry.space_group_name_H-M   'P 1'
#
loop_
_entity.id
_entity.type
_entity.pdbx_description
1 polymer ?
#
loop_
_entity_poly.entity_id
_entity_poly.type
_entity_poly.pdbx_seq_one_letter_code
_entity_poly.pdbx_strand_id
1 'polypeptide(L)'
;AARLQRQLAHLENQAYLGKINGAVGNYNAHLAAYPGLDWPAFARGFVESLGLTWNPYSTQIEPHDYMAELFDALARFNTVVID
;
A
#
# COMPACT_ATOMS: atom_id res chain seq x y z
N ALA A 1 24.20 -13.78 -11.33
CA ALA A 1 24.26 -12.36 -10.91
C ALA A 1 23.17 -11.51 -11.54
N ALA A 2 23.13 -11.35 -12.88
CA ALA A 2 22.16 -10.46 -13.55
C ALA A 2 20.68 -10.74 -13.23
N ARG A 3 20.25 -12.02 -13.19
CA ARG A 3 18.87 -12.40 -12.81
C ARG A 3 18.50 -11.93 -11.40
N LEU A 4 19.40 -12.09 -10.42
CA LEU A 4 19.18 -11.68 -9.04
C LEU A 4 19.12 -10.16 -8.90
N GLN A 5 20.02 -9.43 -9.56
CA GLN A 5 20.01 -7.95 -9.56
C GLN A 5 18.67 -7.41 -10.09
N ARG A 6 18.11 -8.04 -11.13
CA ARG A 6 16.79 -7.66 -11.64
C ARG A 6 15.68 -7.88 -10.61
N GLN A 7 15.67 -9.02 -9.91
CA GLN A 7 14.64 -9.28 -8.89
C GLN A 7 14.82 -8.40 -7.65
N LEU A 8 16.06 -8.11 -7.26
CA LEU A 8 16.36 -7.18 -6.17
C LEU A 8 15.82 -5.78 -6.47
N ALA A 9 16.04 -5.28 -7.69
CA ALA A 9 15.49 -3.99 -8.11
C ALA A 9 13.95 -3.96 -8.06
N HIS A 10 13.26 -5.08 -8.32
CA HIS A 10 11.80 -5.13 -8.14
C HIS A 10 11.38 -5.03 -6.67
N LEU A 11 12.10 -5.70 -5.76
CA LEU A 11 11.83 -5.64 -4.32
C LEU A 11 12.12 -4.24 -3.75
N GLU A 12 13.23 -3.62 -4.15
CA GLU A 12 13.63 -2.28 -3.69
C GLU A 12 12.65 -1.19 -4.13
N ASN A 13 11.99 -1.36 -5.27
CA ASN A 13 11.01 -0.42 -5.81
C ASN A 13 9.55 -0.78 -5.46
N GLN A 14 9.32 -1.74 -4.57
CA GLN A 14 7.96 -2.12 -4.16
C GLN A 14 7.28 -0.95 -3.42
N ALA A 15 6.09 -0.58 -3.86
CA ALA A 15 5.24 0.35 -3.13
C ALA A 15 4.51 -0.40 -2.00
N TYR A 16 4.65 0.08 -0.77
CA TYR A 16 3.91 -0.44 0.38
C TYR A 16 2.69 0.44 0.64
N LEU A 17 1.50 -0.08 0.36
CA LEU A 17 0.27 0.71 0.42
C LEU A 17 -0.31 0.77 1.84
N GLY A 18 -0.87 1.92 2.19
CA GLY A 18 -1.63 2.15 3.44
C GLY A 18 -2.94 2.90 3.19
N LYS A 19 -3.93 2.69 4.05
CA LYS A 19 -5.24 3.34 3.96
C LYS A 19 -5.78 3.76 5.32
N ILE A 20 -6.58 4.82 5.35
CA ILE A 20 -7.40 5.21 6.51
C ILE A 20 -8.63 6.01 6.06
N ASN A 21 -9.74 5.32 5.85
CA ASN A 21 -10.96 5.90 5.26
C ASN A 21 -12.25 5.33 5.89
N GLY A 22 -12.16 4.83 7.12
CA GLY A 22 -13.29 4.38 7.94
C GLY A 22 -13.83 3.00 7.59
N ALA A 23 -15.04 2.71 8.10
CA ALA A 23 -15.62 1.36 8.13
C ALA A 23 -15.75 0.69 6.76
N VAL A 24 -16.04 1.46 5.71
CA VAL A 24 -16.29 0.94 4.35
C VAL A 24 -15.59 1.76 3.26
N GLY A 25 -14.59 2.55 3.62
CA GLY A 25 -13.80 3.32 2.65
C GLY A 25 -14.27 4.74 2.33
N ASN A 26 -15.36 5.21 2.94
CA ASN A 26 -16.06 6.45 2.54
C ASN A 26 -16.04 7.58 3.59
N TYR A 27 -15.22 7.48 4.63
CA TYR A 27 -15.09 8.50 5.68
C TYR A 27 -16.39 8.83 6.46
N ASN A 28 -17.45 8.02 6.37
CA ASN A 28 -18.79 8.31 6.92
C ASN A 28 -18.79 8.87 8.36
N ALA A 29 -18.16 8.18 9.31
CA ALA A 29 -18.13 8.62 10.71
C ALA A 29 -17.34 9.93 10.90
N HIS A 30 -16.29 10.12 10.10
CA HIS A 30 -15.44 11.30 10.14
C HIS A 30 -16.20 12.53 9.64
N LEU A 31 -16.89 12.40 8.49
CA LEU A 31 -17.75 13.44 7.93
C LEU A 31 -18.97 13.76 8.82
N ALA A 32 -19.52 12.76 9.52
CA ALA A 32 -20.61 12.97 10.47
C ALA A 32 -20.18 13.82 11.68
N ALA A 33 -18.94 13.65 12.16
CA ALA A 33 -18.42 14.39 13.31
C ALA A 33 -17.83 15.76 12.91
N TYR A 34 -17.09 15.82 11.80
CA TYR A 34 -16.44 17.04 11.32
C TYR A 34 -16.61 17.17 9.80
N PRO A 35 -17.75 17.73 9.34
CA PRO A 35 -18.05 17.85 7.90
C PRO A 35 -17.18 18.88 7.17
N GLY A 36 -16.57 19.83 7.90
CA GLY A 36 -15.74 20.89 7.31
C GLY A 36 -14.27 20.52 7.09
N LEU A 37 -13.83 19.33 7.50
CA LEU A 37 -12.44 18.88 7.34
C LEU A 37 -12.26 18.12 6.02
N ASP A 38 -11.18 18.40 5.30
CA ASP A 38 -10.76 17.60 4.14
C ASP A 38 -10.14 16.27 4.61
N TRP A 39 -11.00 15.26 4.78
CA TRP A 39 -10.61 13.93 5.24
C TRP A 39 -9.68 13.19 4.28
N PRO A 40 -9.87 13.23 2.94
CA PRO A 40 -8.89 12.69 2.00
C PRO A 40 -7.49 13.31 2.15
N ALA A 41 -7.39 14.64 2.30
CA ALA A 41 -6.11 15.30 2.50
C ALA A 41 -5.45 14.90 3.84
N PHE A 42 -6.23 14.85 4.92
CA PHE A 42 -5.77 14.35 6.22
C PHE A 42 -5.25 12.91 6.12
N ALA A 43 -6.03 12.02 5.48
CA ALA A 43 -5.70 10.60 5.35
C ALA A 43 -4.41 10.40 4.54
N ARG A 44 -4.23 11.15 3.45
CA ARG A 44 -2.99 11.12 2.66
C ARG A 44 -1.80 11.53 3.52
N GLY A 45 -1.89 12.70 4.17
CA GLY A 45 -0.81 13.21 5.02
C GLY A 45 -0.46 12.25 6.16
N PHE A 46 -1.47 11.64 6.79
CA PHE A 46 -1.26 10.65 7.84
C PHE A 46 -0.54 9.40 7.31
N VAL A 47 -1.03 8.79 6.22
CA VAL A 47 -0.42 7.57 5.68
C VAL A 47 1.00 7.83 5.20
N GLU A 48 1.22 8.92 4.47
CA GLU A 48 2.55 9.29 3.96
C GLU A 48 3.52 9.64 5.11
N SER A 49 3.04 10.18 6.23
CA SER A 49 3.87 10.42 7.42
C SER A 49 4.43 9.14 8.05
N LEU A 50 3.83 7.98 7.75
CA LEU A 50 4.30 6.66 8.17
C LEU A 50 5.27 6.03 7.16
N GLY A 51 5.62 6.73 6.07
CA GLY A 51 6.47 6.21 5.00
C GLY A 51 5.76 5.23 4.06
N LEU A 52 4.42 5.20 4.07
CA LEU A 52 3.61 4.35 3.20
C LEU A 52 3.10 5.13 1.99
N THR A 53 2.82 4.41 0.91
CA THR A 53 2.12 4.95 -0.26
C THR A 53 0.62 5.00 0.02
N TRP A 54 -0.02 6.15 -0.16
CA TRP A 54 -1.43 6.29 0.15
C TRP A 54 -2.33 5.58 -0.88
N ASN A 55 -3.22 4.71 -0.40
CA ASN A 55 -4.29 4.12 -1.19
C ASN A 55 -5.62 4.84 -0.91
N PRO A 56 -6.11 5.70 -1.82
CA PRO A 56 -7.35 6.44 -1.64
C PRO A 56 -8.61 5.57 -1.69
N TYR A 57 -8.56 4.44 -2.41
CA TYR A 57 -9.72 3.62 -2.72
C TYR A 57 -9.59 2.25 -2.10
N SER A 58 -10.36 2.02 -1.05
CA SER A 58 -10.41 0.75 -0.37
C SER A 58 -11.82 0.47 0.11
N THR A 59 -12.09 -0.76 0.52
CA THR A 59 -13.29 -1.07 1.29
C THR A 59 -12.96 -0.94 2.78
N GLN A 60 -13.54 -1.80 3.62
CA GLN A 60 -13.13 -1.95 5.00
C GLN A 60 -11.65 -2.34 5.15
N ILE A 61 -11.09 -3.05 4.16
CA ILE A 61 -9.69 -3.48 4.14
C ILE A 61 -8.91 -2.75 3.05
N GLU A 62 -7.59 -2.70 3.19
CA GLU A 62 -6.69 -2.45 2.06
C GLU A 62 -6.78 -3.68 1.13
N PRO A 63 -6.82 -3.54 -0.21
CA PRO A 63 -7.09 -4.65 -1.13
C PRO A 63 -6.00 -5.72 -1.19
N HIS A 64 -4.82 -5.46 -0.62
CA HIS A 64 -3.71 -6.40 -0.49
C HIS A 64 -2.97 -6.74 -1.79
N ASP A 65 -3.21 -5.98 -2.86
CA ASP A 65 -2.53 -6.14 -4.15
C ASP A 65 -1.00 -5.98 -4.00
N TYR A 66 -0.54 -4.99 -3.23
CA TYR A 66 0.90 -4.79 -3.02
C TYR A 66 1.57 -5.97 -2.28
N MET A 67 0.82 -6.70 -1.44
CA MET A 67 1.35 -7.89 -0.78
C MET A 67 1.49 -9.04 -1.77
N ALA A 68 0.54 -9.20 -2.71
CA ALA A 68 0.68 -10.15 -3.80
C ALA A 68 1.90 -9.82 -4.68
N GLU A 69 2.07 -8.55 -5.05
CA GLU A 69 3.24 -8.09 -5.83
C GLU A 69 4.57 -8.38 -5.11
N LEU A 70 4.65 -8.07 -3.81
CA LEU A 70 5.81 -8.35 -2.97
C LEU A 70 6.14 -9.85 -2.93
N PHE A 71 5.13 -10.69 -2.68
CA PHE A 71 5.33 -12.14 -2.56
C PHE A 71 5.68 -12.77 -3.90
N ASP A 72 5.12 -12.28 -5.01
CA ASP A 72 5.49 -12.72 -6.35
C ASP A 72 6.93 -12.33 -6.70
N ALA A 73 7.36 -11.12 -6.33
CA ALA A 73 8.76 -10.70 -6.49
C ALA A 73 9.72 -11.55 -5.67
N LEU A 74 9.36 -11.86 -4.42
CA LEU A 74 10.14 -12.72 -3.55
C LEU A 74 10.19 -14.17 -4.07
N ALA A 75 9.07 -14.69 -4.57
CA ALA A 75 9.00 -16.02 -5.18
C ALA A 75 9.92 -16.11 -6.40
N ARG A 76 9.89 -15.10 -7.30
CA ARG A 76 10.81 -15.03 -8.44
C ARG A 76 12.26 -14.94 -8.00
N PHE A 77 12.58 -14.16 -6.97
CA PHE A 77 13.93 -14.09 -6.41
C PHE A 77 14.39 -15.47 -5.93
N ASN A 78 13.57 -16.17 -5.15
CA ASN A 78 13.87 -17.50 -4.61
C ASN A 78 14.06 -18.54 -5.72
N THR A 79 13.23 -18.52 -6.77
CA THR A 79 13.40 -19.41 -7.92
C THR A 79 14.76 -19.23 -8.59
N VAL A 80 15.27 -17.99 -8.69
CA VAL A 80 16.61 -17.72 -9.24
C VAL A 80 17.73 -18.21 -8.32
N VAL A 81 17.49 -18.28 -7.01
CA VAL A 81 18.50 -18.77 -6.04
C VAL A 81 18.67 -20.29 -6.11
N ILE A 82 17.58 -21.02 -6.37
CA ILE A 82 17.58 -22.49 -6.37
C ILE A 82 17.87 -23.12 -7.75
N ASP A 83 17.81 -22.32 -8.81
CA ASP A 83 18.08 -22.71 -10.21
C ASP A 83 19.47 -22.25 -10.67
#